data_AF-A0A9C8E003-F1
#
_entry.id   AF-A0A9C8E003-F1
#
_cell.length_a   1.000
_cell.length_b   1.000
_cell.length_c   1.000
_cell.angle_alpha   90.00
_cell.angle_beta   90.00
_cell.angle_gamma   90.00
#
_symmetry.space_group_name_H-M   'P 1'
#
loop_
_entity.id
_entity.type
_entity.pdbx_description
1 polymer ?
#
loop_
_entity_poly.entity_id
_entity_poly.type
_entity_poly.pdbx_seq_one_letter_code
_entity_poly.pdbx_strand_id
1 'polypeptide(L)'
;MANYLLYRSMKISDNGLPVVGATARTLGIRSDIDILVISGKVKPNTGGMSVSPPPPYNLPTHRRPAAFGGTGKDPIWKINVVCLSAFQLQYRPDPLQPNKHGFIEPITEMPFEQYQQAIAATLHEWALTGHQK
;
A
#
# COMPACT_ATOMS: atom_id res chain seq x y z
N MET A 1 -1.16 22.30 1.35
CA MET A 1 -1.72 21.04 0.81
C MET A 1 -1.80 20.06 1.97
N ALA A 2 -2.98 19.54 2.28
CA ALA A 2 -3.17 18.73 3.48
C ALA A 2 -2.36 17.41 3.39
N ASN A 3 -1.69 17.04 4.48
CA ASN A 3 -1.03 15.75 4.65
C ASN A 3 -2.06 14.62 4.66
N TYR A 4 -2.43 14.10 3.49
CA TYR A 4 -3.33 12.96 3.39
C TYR A 4 -2.54 11.66 3.43
N LEU A 5 -2.65 10.95 4.56
CA LEU A 5 -1.87 9.76 4.87
C LEU A 5 -2.66 8.48 4.57
N LEU A 6 -2.05 7.57 3.82
CA LEU A 6 -2.56 6.22 3.62
C LEU A 6 -1.88 5.26 4.58
N TYR A 7 -2.59 4.21 4.99
CA TYR A 7 -2.09 3.23 5.94
C TYR A 7 -2.06 1.84 5.33
N ARG A 8 -1.02 1.07 5.67
CA ARG A 8 -0.91 -0.35 5.31
C ARG A 8 -0.18 -1.11 6.40
N SER A 9 -0.60 -2.34 6.66
CA SER A 9 0.12 -3.24 7.55
C SER A 9 1.10 -4.10 6.75
N MET A 10 2.39 -4.04 7.10
CA MET A 10 3.47 -4.72 6.38
C MET A 10 4.54 -5.20 7.36
N LYS A 11 5.18 -6.33 7.05
CA LYS A 11 6.35 -6.82 7.78
C LYS A 11 7.44 -5.75 7.81
N ILE A 12 8.15 -5.70 8.94
CA ILE A 12 9.37 -4.92 9.09
C ILE A 12 10.60 -5.82 8.89
N SER A 13 11.60 -5.34 8.16
CA SER A 13 12.91 -5.99 8.06
C SER A 13 13.84 -5.56 9.19
N ASP A 14 14.97 -6.25 9.32
CA ASP A 14 15.97 -6.00 10.38
C ASP A 14 16.56 -4.57 10.33
N ASN A 15 16.52 -3.91 9.17
CA ASN A 15 16.94 -2.52 8.99
C ASN A 15 15.85 -1.48 9.32
N GLY A 16 14.70 -1.91 9.84
CA GLY A 16 13.62 -1.01 10.26
C GLY A 16 12.74 -0.46 9.14
N LEU A 17 12.79 -1.05 7.93
CA LEU A 17 11.98 -0.67 6.77
C LEU A 17 10.90 -1.72 6.45
N PRO A 18 9.91 -1.41 5.59
CA PRO A 18 9.01 -2.43 5.08
C PRO A 18 9.75 -3.52 4.29
N VAL A 19 9.39 -4.78 4.52
CA VAL A 19 9.89 -5.88 3.67
C VAL A 19 9.29 -5.75 2.27
N VAL A 20 10.12 -5.64 1.24
CA VAL A 20 9.70 -5.66 -0.17
C VAL A 20 9.37 -7.09 -0.60
N GLY A 21 8.28 -7.28 -1.35
CA GLY A 21 7.90 -8.57 -1.91
C GLY A 21 6.45 -8.67 -2.37
N ALA A 22 6.11 -9.73 -3.09
CA ALA A 22 4.77 -9.94 -3.68
C ALA A 22 3.85 -10.76 -2.75
N THR A 23 3.61 -10.28 -1.53
CA THR A 23 2.64 -10.89 -0.60
C THR A 23 1.68 -9.85 -0.05
N ALA A 24 0.55 -10.30 0.49
CA ALA A 24 -0.39 -9.42 1.18
C ALA A 24 0.18 -8.77 2.47
N ARG A 25 1.40 -9.12 2.89
CA ARG A 25 2.05 -8.62 4.12
C ARG A 25 3.35 -7.84 3.83
N THR A 26 3.66 -7.56 2.57
CA THR A 26 4.91 -6.89 2.15
C THR A 26 4.59 -5.65 1.32
N LEU A 27 5.61 -4.82 1.10
CA LEU A 27 5.59 -3.72 0.14
C LEU A 27 5.77 -4.31 -1.27
N GLY A 28 4.69 -4.36 -2.03
CA GLY A 28 4.70 -4.94 -3.36
C GLY A 28 3.31 -5.30 -3.85
N ILE A 29 3.27 -5.83 -5.07
CA ILE A 29 2.04 -6.12 -5.81
C ILE A 29 2.09 -7.55 -6.38
N ARG A 30 0.94 -8.23 -6.36
CA ARG A 30 0.74 -9.56 -6.93
C ARG A 30 -0.09 -9.47 -8.21
N SER A 31 0.35 -10.16 -9.26
CA SER A 31 -0.42 -10.30 -10.49
C SER A 31 -1.72 -11.05 -10.22
N ASP A 32 -2.79 -10.62 -10.90
CA ASP A 32 -4.11 -11.27 -10.95
C ASP A 32 -4.82 -11.44 -9.60
N ILE A 33 -4.27 -10.81 -8.55
CA ILE A 33 -4.86 -10.73 -7.22
C ILE A 33 -5.06 -9.27 -6.84
N ASP A 34 -3.98 -8.48 -6.90
CA ASP A 34 -4.02 -7.08 -6.52
C ASP A 34 -4.35 -6.18 -7.72
N ILE A 35 -3.84 -6.54 -8.91
CA ILE A 35 -4.08 -5.83 -10.18
C ILE A 35 -4.13 -6.82 -11.34
N LEU A 36 -4.95 -6.53 -12.35
CA LEU A 36 -5.04 -7.34 -13.56
C LEU A 36 -3.85 -7.07 -14.50
N VAL A 37 -3.19 -8.13 -14.96
CA VAL A 37 -2.09 -8.03 -15.94
C VAL A 37 -2.57 -8.53 -17.30
N ILE A 38 -2.56 -7.65 -18.31
CA ILE A 38 -2.97 -8.00 -19.68
C ILE A 38 -1.77 -7.78 -20.59
N SER A 39 -1.32 -8.83 -21.27
CA SER A 39 -0.18 -8.78 -22.20
C SER A 39 1.08 -8.15 -21.57
N GLY A 40 1.36 -8.49 -20.31
CA GLY A 40 2.53 -8.00 -19.55
C GLY A 40 2.40 -6.56 -19.03
N LYS A 41 1.24 -5.92 -19.18
CA LYS A 41 0.99 -4.54 -18.76
C LYS A 41 -0.13 -4.42 -17.75
N VAL A 42 -0.11 -3.33 -17.00
CA VAL A 42 -1.16 -2.92 -16.06
C VAL A 42 -1.74 -1.57 -16.47
N LYS A 43 -3.00 -1.32 -16.10
CA LYS A 43 -3.71 -0.07 -16.38
C LYS A 43 -4.28 0.54 -15.09
N PRO A 44 -4.44 1.86 -15.02
CA PRO A 44 -5.23 2.50 -13.96
C PRO A 44 -6.64 1.93 -13.87
N ASN A 45 -7.30 2.09 -12.73
CA ASN A 45 -8.67 1.63 -12.46
C ASN A 45 -8.88 0.11 -12.53
N THR A 46 -7.81 -0.69 -12.46
CA THR A 46 -7.90 -2.17 -12.51
C THR A 46 -7.48 -2.86 -11.20
N GLY A 47 -7.31 -2.08 -10.13
CA GLY A 47 -6.80 -2.55 -8.84
C GLY A 47 -5.44 -1.95 -8.52
N GLY A 48 -4.79 -2.46 -7.49
CA GLY A 48 -3.49 -2.00 -7.04
C GLY A 48 -3.15 -2.50 -5.65
N MET A 49 -2.06 -1.98 -5.08
CA MET A 49 -1.65 -2.37 -3.74
C MET A 49 -2.64 -1.79 -2.72
N SER A 50 -3.32 -2.66 -1.98
CA SER A 50 -4.31 -2.26 -0.97
C SER A 50 -3.72 -1.35 0.12
N VAL A 51 -4.43 -0.27 0.39
CA VAL A 51 -4.18 0.68 1.47
C VAL A 51 -5.52 1.09 2.10
N SER A 52 -5.46 1.65 3.30
CA SER A 52 -6.60 2.27 3.94
C SER A 52 -6.40 3.78 4.06
N PRO A 53 -7.35 4.62 3.61
CA PRO A 53 -7.40 6.02 4.00
C PRO A 53 -7.55 6.18 5.53
N PRO A 54 -7.27 7.37 6.10
CA PRO A 54 -7.38 7.60 7.53
C PRO A 54 -8.81 7.34 8.02
N PRO A 55 -8.98 6.93 9.29
CA PRO A 55 -7.93 6.68 10.29
C PRO A 55 -7.21 5.32 10.12
N PRO A 56 -6.07 5.06 10.80
CA PRO A 56 -5.38 3.75 10.75
C PRO A 56 -6.27 2.57 11.18
N TYR A 57 -7.33 2.83 11.96
CA TYR A 57 -8.34 1.84 12.35
C TYR A 57 -9.29 1.41 11.22
N ASN A 58 -9.17 1.99 10.03
CA ASN A 58 -9.82 1.46 8.83
C ASN A 58 -9.18 0.17 8.33
N LEU A 59 -7.94 -0.12 8.73
CA LEU A 59 -7.31 -1.40 8.44
C LEU A 59 -8.13 -2.55 9.06
N PRO A 60 -8.36 -3.66 8.33
CA PRO A 60 -9.07 -4.82 8.85
C PRO A 60 -8.46 -5.32 10.17
N THR A 61 -9.30 -5.82 11.08
CA THR A 61 -8.87 -6.28 12.42
C THR A 61 -7.71 -7.27 12.37
N HIS A 62 -7.73 -8.23 11.42
CA HIS A 62 -6.69 -9.24 11.26
C HIS A 62 -5.38 -8.71 10.63
N ARG A 63 -5.37 -7.48 10.12
CA ARG A 63 -4.18 -6.80 9.58
C ARG A 63 -3.58 -5.80 10.58
N ARG A 64 -4.40 -5.28 11.48
CA ARG A 64 -4.01 -4.28 12.45
C ARG A 64 -3.42 -4.95 13.70
N PRO A 65 -2.30 -4.47 14.27
CA PRO A 65 -1.72 -5.04 15.48
C PRO A 65 -2.55 -4.73 16.74
N ALA A 66 -2.28 -5.47 17.82
CA ALA A 66 -3.00 -5.36 19.09
C ALA A 66 -2.99 -3.95 19.69
N ALA A 67 -1.87 -3.21 19.57
CA ALA A 67 -1.76 -1.81 20.01
C ALA A 67 -2.78 -0.86 19.34
N PHE A 68 -3.33 -1.27 18.21
CA PHE A 68 -4.37 -0.55 17.48
C PHE A 68 -5.72 -1.29 17.55
N GLY A 69 -5.92 -2.22 18.48
CA GLY A 69 -7.17 -2.97 18.65
C GLY A 69 -7.43 -3.98 17.52
N GLY A 70 -6.39 -4.65 17.03
CA GLY A 70 -6.52 -5.74 16.06
C GLY A 70 -5.82 -7.03 16.51
N THR A 71 -5.75 -8.01 15.62
CA THR A 71 -5.15 -9.35 15.86
C THR A 71 -3.99 -9.66 14.90
N GLY A 72 -3.62 -8.70 14.05
CA GLY A 72 -2.51 -8.80 13.12
C GLY A 72 -1.15 -8.82 13.83
N LYS A 73 -0.16 -9.39 13.16
CA LYS A 73 1.22 -9.51 13.68
C LYS A 73 2.15 -8.41 13.17
N ASP A 74 1.72 -7.70 12.13
CA ASP A 74 2.56 -6.72 11.44
C ASP A 74 2.28 -5.30 11.96
N PRO A 75 3.30 -4.43 11.95
CA PRO A 75 3.13 -3.02 12.25
C PRO A 75 2.36 -2.28 11.15
N ILE A 76 1.87 -1.09 11.51
CA ILE A 76 1.22 -0.18 10.56
C ILE A 76 2.25 0.83 10.06
N TRP A 77 2.23 1.07 8.76
CA TRP A 77 3.00 2.09 8.06
C TRP A 77 2.07 3.13 7.48
N LYS A 78 2.58 4.35 7.31
CA LYS A 78 1.92 5.43 6.60
C LYS A 78 2.78 5.96 5.47
N ILE A 79 2.12 6.41 4.41
CA ILE A 79 2.72 7.14 3.29
C ILE A 79 1.86 8.37 2.99
N ASN A 80 2.48 9.46 2.54
CA ASN A 80 1.75 10.66 2.13
C ASN A 80 1.37 10.55 0.65
N VAL A 81 0.09 10.74 0.30
CA VAL A 81 -0.39 10.61 -1.09
C VAL A 81 0.38 11.51 -2.05
N VAL A 82 0.86 12.67 -1.58
CA VAL A 82 1.56 13.63 -2.44
C VAL A 82 2.88 13.09 -3.01
N CYS A 83 3.51 12.09 -2.40
CA CYS A 83 4.77 11.54 -2.91
C CYS A 83 4.55 10.52 -4.03
N LEU A 84 3.35 9.96 -4.19
CA LEU A 84 3.08 8.85 -5.11
C LEU A 84 3.35 9.22 -6.58
N SER A 85 3.03 10.45 -6.97
CA SER A 85 3.20 10.90 -8.37
C SER A 85 4.67 10.93 -8.81
N ALA A 86 5.61 11.10 -7.88
CA ALA A 86 7.05 11.00 -8.17
C ALA A 86 7.45 9.61 -8.69
N PHE A 87 6.65 8.58 -8.35
CA PHE A 87 6.86 7.18 -8.75
C PHE A 87 5.90 6.72 -9.86
N GLN A 88 5.20 7.64 -10.55
CA GLN A 88 4.14 7.30 -11.51
C GLN A 88 2.95 6.52 -10.91
N LEU A 89 2.71 6.73 -9.61
CA LEU A 89 1.64 6.10 -8.84
C LEU A 89 0.59 7.11 -8.42
N GLN A 90 -0.64 6.64 -8.21
CA GLN A 90 -1.73 7.42 -7.63
C GLN A 90 -2.48 6.62 -6.59
N TYR A 91 -3.16 7.34 -5.70
CA TYR A 91 -4.17 6.78 -4.82
C TYR A 91 -5.53 6.83 -5.51
N ARG A 92 -6.22 5.69 -5.56
CA ARG A 92 -7.63 5.60 -5.95
C ARG A 92 -8.45 4.97 -4.82
N PRO A 93 -9.45 5.66 -4.26
CA PRO A 93 -10.40 5.04 -3.34
C PRO A 93 -11.09 3.83 -3.96
N ASP A 94 -11.34 2.79 -3.16
CA ASP A 94 -12.12 1.65 -3.61
C ASP A 94 -13.59 2.06 -3.79
N PRO A 95 -14.20 1.93 -4.99
CA PRO A 95 -15.60 2.31 -5.20
C PRO A 95 -16.59 1.61 -4.25
N LEU A 96 -16.26 0.41 -3.78
CA LEU A 96 -17.11 -0.35 -2.85
C LEU A 96 -17.00 0.16 -1.41
N GLN A 97 -15.84 0.70 -1.02
CA GLN A 97 -15.55 1.13 0.35
C GLN A 97 -14.63 2.37 0.38
N PRO A 98 -15.03 3.50 -0.22
CA PRO A 98 -14.11 4.60 -0.54
C PRO A 98 -13.53 5.30 0.69
N ASN A 99 -14.20 5.17 1.83
CA ASN A 99 -13.77 5.74 3.12
C ASN A 99 -12.95 4.77 3.98
N LYS A 100 -12.71 3.53 3.53
CA LYS A 100 -12.00 2.49 4.32
C LYS A 100 -10.90 1.77 3.55
N HIS A 101 -11.03 1.68 2.24
CA HIS A 101 -10.10 0.96 1.37
C HIS A 101 -9.83 1.76 0.10
N GLY A 102 -8.65 1.53 -0.46
CA GLY A 102 -8.29 1.98 -1.78
C GLY A 102 -6.99 1.35 -2.24
N PHE A 103 -6.52 1.83 -3.38
CA PHE A 103 -5.44 1.23 -4.13
C PHE A 103 -4.37 2.29 -4.38
N ILE A 104 -3.12 1.93 -4.13
CA ILE A 104 -2.01 2.55 -4.84
C ILE A 104 -1.91 1.83 -6.17
N GLU A 105 -2.07 2.55 -7.28
CA GLU A 105 -2.13 2.00 -8.63
C GLU A 105 -1.36 2.90 -9.62
N PRO A 106 -1.04 2.43 -10.85
CA PRO A 106 -0.30 3.28 -11.79
C PRO A 106 -1.15 4.47 -12.27
N ILE A 107 -0.49 5.58 -12.63
CA ILE A 107 -1.16 6.76 -13.23
C ILE A 107 -1.55 6.51 -14.68
N THR A 108 -0.69 5.82 -15.42
CA THR A 108 -0.86 5.48 -16.84
C THR A 108 -0.62 3.98 -17.07
N GLU A 109 -0.92 3.48 -18.26
CA GLU A 109 -0.55 2.12 -18.62
C GLU A 109 0.98 1.95 -18.56
N MET A 110 1.46 0.89 -17.91
CA MET A 110 2.88 0.57 -17.85
C MET A 110 3.14 -0.94 -17.79
N PRO A 111 4.34 -1.44 -18.15
CA PRO A 111 4.74 -2.82 -17.92
C PRO A 111 4.60 -3.20 -16.44
N PHE A 112 4.13 -4.43 -16.18
CA PHE A 112 3.93 -4.91 -14.81
C PHE A 112 5.20 -4.85 -13.96
N GLU A 113 6.35 -5.17 -14.54
CA GLU A 113 7.65 -5.08 -13.87
C GLU A 113 7.98 -3.65 -13.45
N GLN A 114 7.72 -2.65 -14.31
CA GLN A 114 7.95 -1.24 -13.95
C GLN A 114 7.01 -0.81 -12.82
N TYR A 115 5.77 -1.32 -12.80
CA TYR A 115 4.87 -1.07 -11.68
C TYR A 115 5.37 -1.69 -10.37
N GLN A 116 5.91 -2.92 -10.41
CA GLN A 116 6.55 -3.54 -9.24
C GLN A 116 7.73 -2.72 -8.73
N GLN A 117 8.59 -2.24 -9.64
CA GLN A 117 9.72 -1.37 -9.32
C GLN A 117 9.25 -0.03 -8.75
N ALA A 118 8.21 0.59 -9.31
CA ALA A 118 7.63 1.83 -8.81
C ALA A 118 7.09 1.67 -7.37
N ILE A 119 6.38 0.58 -7.08
CA ILE A 119 5.92 0.28 -5.71
C ILE A 119 7.12 0.10 -4.77
N ALA A 120 8.14 -0.68 -5.17
CA ALA A 120 9.33 -0.89 -4.35
C ALA A 120 10.11 0.41 -4.12
N ALA A 121 10.15 1.32 -5.09
CA ALA A 121 10.83 2.61 -4.98
C ALA A 121 10.20 3.54 -3.92
N THR A 122 8.95 3.30 -3.53
CA THR A 122 8.32 4.03 -2.41
C THR A 122 8.88 3.66 -1.03
N LEU A 123 9.77 2.67 -0.92
CA LEU A 123 10.25 2.09 0.35
C LEU A 123 10.57 3.13 1.43
N HIS A 124 11.28 4.20 1.07
CA HIS A 124 11.73 5.23 2.01
C HIS A 124 10.69 6.30 2.33
N GLU A 125 9.57 6.33 1.60
CA GLU A 125 8.44 7.23 1.88
C GLU A 125 7.48 6.66 2.95
N TRP A 126 7.64 5.39 3.30
CA TRP A 126 6.86 4.74 4.35
C TRP A 126 7.43 5.06 5.72
N ALA A 127 6.68 5.81 6.49
CA ALA A 127 6.97 6.05 7.90
C ALA A 127 6.20 5.05 8.76
N LEU A 128 6.88 4.46 9.72
CA LEU A 128 6.24 3.63 10.72
C LEU A 128 5.26 4.44 11.59
N THR A 129 4.07 3.90 11.84
CA THR A 129 3.10 4.48 12.77
C THR A 129 3.03 3.68 14.07
N GLY A 130 4.03 3.85 14.94
CA GLY A 130 4.09 3.21 16.26
C GLY A 130 4.22 1.68 16.20
N HIS A 131 5.34 1.16 16.67
CA HIS A 131 5.44 -0.25 17.05
C HIS A 131 4.87 -0.47 18.45
N GLN A 132 4.58 -1.73 18.80
CA GLN A 132 4.49 -2.11 20.21
C GLN A 132 5.76 -1.64 20.93
N LYS A 133 5.59 -1.04 22.12
CA LYS A 133 6.64 -1.02 23.14
C LYS A 133 6.87 -2.43 23.65
#